data_AF-A0A4Y2C5E9-F1
#
_entry.id   AF-A0A4Y2C5E9-F1
#
_cell.length_a   1.000
_cell.length_b   1.000
_cell.length_c   1.000
_cell.angle_alpha   90.00
_cell.angle_beta   90.00
_cell.angle_gamma   90.00
#
_symmetry.space_group_name_H-M   'P 1'
#
loop_
_entity.id
_entity.type
_entity.pdbx_description
1 polymer ?
#
loop_
_entity_poly.entity_id
_entity_poly.type
_entity_poly.pdbx_seq_one_letter_code
_entity_poly.pdbx_strand_id
1 'polypeptide(L)'
;MNPEITALDRLRGALRQSITKLENCIKQGASEDKVVLETKLSKVDTIRKKLFDLQKRYYELPPETDLTETDEAIEQMETSLEEMEVSLKYLISKHNIDDKSTKLNIKENKTGKLLSVKLPDIPLPQFSRKYEEFGNFKSQFISLIEDNDGL
;
A
#
# COMPACT_ATOMS: atom_id res chain seq x y z
N MET A 1 40.61 0.71 -22.77
CA MET A 1 39.29 0.35 -22.19
C MET A 1 38.29 0.29 -23.33
N ASN A 2 37.45 -0.75 -23.40
CA ASN A 2 36.44 -0.88 -24.46
C ASN A 2 35.40 0.25 -24.30
N PRO A 3 35.19 1.12 -25.32
CA PRO A 3 34.29 2.27 -25.22
C PRO A 3 32.84 1.87 -24.91
N GLU A 4 32.41 0.68 -25.32
CA GLU A 4 31.08 0.15 -25.05
C GLU A 4 30.90 -0.18 -23.57
N ILE A 5 31.85 -0.90 -22.97
CA ILE A 5 31.85 -1.23 -21.53
C ILE A 5 31.84 0.05 -20.70
N THR A 6 32.68 1.03 -21.06
CA THR A 6 32.71 2.34 -20.38
C THR A 6 31.37 3.08 -20.47
N ALA A 7 30.64 2.95 -21.57
CA ALA A 7 29.32 3.58 -21.71
C ALA A 7 28.27 2.87 -20.83
N LEU A 8 28.30 1.54 -20.76
CA LEU A 8 27.43 0.76 -19.90
C LEU A 8 27.68 1.08 -18.41
N ASP A 9 28.94 1.17 -17.99
CA ASP A 9 29.28 1.49 -16.59
C ASP A 9 28.82 2.89 -16.17
N ARG A 10 28.87 3.85 -17.10
CA ARG A 10 28.31 5.19 -16.87
C ARG A 10 26.80 5.13 -16.69
N LEU A 11 26.10 4.33 -17.50
CA LEU A 11 24.65 4.13 -17.37
C LEU A 11 24.30 3.44 -16.05
N ARG A 12 25.06 2.39 -15.66
CA ARG A 12 24.95 1.72 -14.37
C ARG A 12 25.08 2.73 -13.22
N GLY A 13 26.11 3.56 -13.27
CA GLY A 13 26.32 4.63 -12.28
C GLY A 13 25.17 5.64 -12.21
N ALA A 14 24.60 6.03 -13.36
CA ALA A 14 23.46 6.95 -13.42
C ALA A 14 22.17 6.34 -12.87
N LEU A 15 21.93 5.04 -13.13
CA LEU A 15 20.81 4.31 -12.54
C LEU A 15 20.97 4.19 -11.02
N ARG A 16 22.15 3.82 -10.54
CA ARG A 16 22.45 3.76 -9.10
C ARG A 16 22.15 5.10 -8.40
N GLN A 17 22.61 6.21 -8.98
CA GLN A 17 22.31 7.55 -8.45
C GLN A 17 20.80 7.86 -8.46
N SER A 18 20.07 7.42 -9.47
CA SER A 18 18.61 7.62 -9.57
C SER A 18 17.86 6.84 -8.49
N ILE A 19 18.29 5.60 -8.22
CA ILE A 19 17.78 4.76 -7.13
C ILE A 19 18.04 5.44 -5.79
N THR A 20 19.27 5.81 -5.48
CA THR A 20 19.62 6.48 -4.21
C THR A 20 18.83 7.78 -4.00
N LYS A 21 18.62 8.57 -5.06
CA LYS A 21 17.80 9.78 -4.99
C LYS A 21 16.35 9.46 -4.63
N LEU A 22 15.75 8.47 -5.31
CA LEU A 22 14.37 8.07 -5.06
C LEU A 22 14.20 7.49 -3.65
N GLU A 23 15.12 6.64 -3.23
CA GLU A 23 15.15 6.04 -1.90
C GLU A 23 15.20 7.12 -0.80
N ASN A 24 16.08 8.11 -0.94
CA ASN A 24 16.14 9.23 -0.02
C ASN A 24 14.84 10.05 0.01
N CYS A 25 14.21 10.27 -1.15
CA CYS A 25 12.90 10.93 -1.21
C CYS A 25 11.81 10.14 -0.49
N ILE A 26 11.87 8.80 -0.46
CA ILE A 26 10.91 7.97 0.27
C ILE A 26 11.20 8.02 1.78
N LYS A 27 12.48 7.96 2.18
CA LYS A 27 12.91 7.99 3.59
C LYS A 27 12.64 9.33 4.29
N GLN A 28 12.60 10.44 3.55
CA GLN A 28 12.37 11.78 4.14
C GLN A 28 10.97 11.98 4.75
N GLY A 29 10.07 11.00 4.67
CA GLY A 29 8.99 10.82 5.66
C GLY A 29 7.95 11.94 5.73
N ALA A 30 7.78 12.73 4.67
CA ALA A 30 6.63 13.62 4.57
C ALA A 30 5.34 12.79 4.46
N SER A 31 4.24 13.29 5.02
CA SER A 31 2.90 12.79 4.71
C SER A 31 2.63 13.09 3.24
N GLU A 32 2.96 12.16 2.35
CA GLU A 32 2.78 12.33 0.92
C GLU A 32 1.39 11.88 0.49
N ASP A 33 0.72 12.70 -0.33
CA ASP A 33 -0.56 12.32 -0.91
C ASP A 33 -0.43 11.06 -1.77
N LYS A 34 -1.52 10.28 -1.84
CA LYS A 34 -1.58 9.04 -2.60
C LYS A 34 -1.06 9.17 -4.05
N VAL A 35 -1.40 10.27 -4.73
CA VAL A 35 -0.96 10.53 -6.12
C VAL A 35 0.58 10.65 -6.22
N VAL A 36 1.22 11.25 -5.21
CA VAL A 36 2.69 11.36 -5.14
C VAL A 36 3.31 9.98 -4.96
N LEU A 37 2.75 9.15 -4.07
CA LEU A 37 3.19 7.78 -3.86
C LEU A 37 3.06 6.92 -5.13
N GLU A 38 1.93 7.01 -5.84
CA GLU A 38 1.71 6.31 -7.12
C GLU A 38 2.70 6.78 -8.21
N THR A 39 3.01 8.07 -8.23
CA THR A 39 4.02 8.64 -9.14
C THR A 39 5.41 8.09 -8.83
N LYS A 40 5.77 7.97 -7.55
CA LYS A 40 7.04 7.36 -7.12
C LYS A 40 7.10 5.88 -7.48
N LEU A 41 6.00 5.14 -7.32
CA LEU A 41 5.91 3.74 -7.72
C LEU A 41 6.12 3.57 -9.23
N SER A 42 5.52 4.44 -10.04
CA SER A 42 5.73 4.45 -11.50
C SER A 42 7.20 4.73 -11.88
N LYS A 43 7.92 5.54 -11.08
CA LYS A 43 9.35 5.78 -11.26
C LYS A 43 10.17 4.52 -10.94
N VAL A 44 9.82 3.77 -9.90
CA VAL A 44 10.44 2.45 -9.59
C VAL A 44 10.33 1.53 -10.81
N ASP A 45 9.13 1.40 -11.39
CA ASP A 45 8.91 0.56 -12.59
C ASP A 45 9.74 1.03 -13.79
N THR A 46 9.84 2.34 -13.98
CA THR A 46 10.63 2.93 -15.06
C THR A 46 12.12 2.65 -14.89
N ILE A 47 12.64 2.77 -13.67
CA ILE A 47 14.05 2.47 -13.36
C ILE A 47 14.31 0.97 -13.56
N ARG A 48 13.41 0.11 -13.07
CA ARG A 48 13.53 -1.35 -13.22
C ARG A 48 13.61 -1.80 -14.68
N LYS A 49 12.76 -1.23 -15.56
CA LYS A 49 12.85 -1.50 -17.01
C LYS A 49 14.21 -1.11 -17.59
N LYS A 50 14.72 0.08 -17.24
CA LYS A 50 16.04 0.54 -17.70
C LYS A 50 17.19 -0.32 -17.16
N LEU A 51 17.06 -0.82 -15.93
CA LEU A 51 18.03 -1.73 -15.31
C LEU A 51 18.06 -3.07 -16.03
N PHE A 52 16.89 -3.63 -16.35
CA PHE A 52 16.76 -4.85 -17.14
C PHE A 52 17.36 -4.68 -18.56
N ASP A 53 17.05 -3.58 -19.24
CA ASP A 53 17.62 -3.27 -20.57
C ASP A 53 19.16 -3.05 -20.51
N LEU A 54 19.68 -2.56 -19.38
CA LEU A 54 21.12 -2.43 -19.15
C LEU A 54 21.76 -3.80 -18.93
N GLN A 55 21.16 -4.64 -18.07
CA GLN A 55 21.63 -6.00 -17.78
C GLN A 55 21.69 -6.83 -19.06
N LYS A 56 20.65 -6.77 -19.90
CA LYS A 56 20.62 -7.45 -21.19
C LYS A 56 21.82 -7.05 -22.07
N ARG A 57 22.15 -5.76 -22.14
CA ARG A 57 23.29 -5.27 -22.92
C ARG A 57 24.64 -5.71 -22.37
N TYR A 58 24.78 -5.87 -21.05
CA TYR A 58 25.99 -6.48 -20.48
C TYR A 58 26.15 -7.94 -20.90
N TYR A 59 25.05 -8.71 -20.96
CA TYR A 59 25.09 -10.11 -21.41
C TYR A 59 25.23 -10.28 -22.94
N GLU A 60 25.15 -9.20 -23.72
CA GLU A 60 25.48 -9.20 -25.16
C GLU A 60 26.99 -9.02 -25.42
N LEU A 61 27.79 -8.71 -24.39
CA LEU A 61 29.25 -8.59 -24.48
C LEU A 61 29.93 -9.96 -24.69
N PRO A 62 31.20 -9.97 -25.14
CA PRO A 62 31.96 -11.21 -25.28
C PRO A 62 32.01 -12.03 -23.99
N PRO A 63 31.93 -13.38 -24.04
CA PRO A 63 31.87 -14.25 -22.86
C PRO A 63 33.06 -14.13 -21.91
N GLU A 64 34.21 -13.64 -22.40
CA GLU A 64 35.42 -13.41 -21.61
C GLU A 64 35.35 -12.14 -20.76
N THR A 65 34.29 -11.33 -20.92
CA THR A 65 34.06 -10.15 -20.10
C THR A 65 33.71 -10.57 -18.69
N ASP A 66 34.53 -10.16 -17.71
CA ASP A 66 34.19 -10.35 -16.29
C ASP A 66 33.04 -9.42 -15.91
N LEU A 67 31.90 -10.01 -15.57
CA LEU A 67 30.69 -9.31 -15.15
C LEU A 67 30.43 -9.45 -13.64
N THR A 68 31.32 -10.06 -12.87
CA THR A 68 31.08 -10.37 -11.44
C THR A 68 30.67 -9.13 -10.63
N GLU A 69 31.42 -8.03 -10.75
CA GLU A 69 31.10 -6.76 -10.08
C GLU A 69 29.79 -6.15 -10.61
N THR A 70 29.53 -6.31 -11.90
CA THR A 70 28.32 -5.79 -12.54
C THR A 70 27.08 -6.52 -12.05
N ASP A 71 27.14 -7.84 -11.97
CA ASP A 71 26.04 -8.68 -11.50
C ASP A 71 25.71 -8.39 -10.04
N GLU A 72 26.73 -8.29 -9.17
CA GLU A 72 26.53 -7.90 -7.77
C GLU A 72 25.91 -6.51 -7.65
N ALA A 73 26.38 -5.54 -8.44
CA ALA A 73 25.83 -4.19 -8.44
C ALA A 73 24.38 -4.14 -8.94
N ILE A 74 24.02 -4.97 -9.93
CA ILE A 74 22.65 -5.09 -10.44
C ILE A 74 21.75 -5.70 -9.38
N GLU A 75 22.16 -6.80 -8.74
CA GLU A 75 21.41 -7.47 -7.67
C GLU A 75 21.11 -6.52 -6.50
N GLN A 76 22.10 -5.72 -6.08
CA GLN A 76 21.92 -4.70 -5.04
C GLN A 76 20.90 -3.63 -5.44
N MET A 77 20.94 -3.18 -6.70
CA MET A 77 19.98 -2.21 -7.22
C MET A 77 18.56 -2.80 -7.33
N GLU A 78 18.43 -4.06 -7.71
CA GLU A 78 17.14 -4.77 -7.76
C GLU A 78 16.54 -4.91 -6.37
N THR A 79 17.33 -5.37 -5.40
CA THR A 79 16.92 -5.47 -3.98
C THR A 79 16.39 -4.14 -3.46
N SER A 80 17.11 -3.03 -3.71
CA SER A 80 16.67 -1.69 -3.31
C SER A 80 15.34 -1.28 -3.97
N LEU A 81 15.14 -1.62 -5.25
CA LEU A 81 13.89 -1.33 -5.96
C LEU A 81 12.72 -2.14 -5.40
N GLU A 82 12.92 -3.40 -5.01
CA GLU A 82 11.90 -4.24 -4.37
C GLU A 82 11.49 -3.70 -3.00
N GLU A 83 12.45 -3.33 -2.16
CA GLU A 83 12.18 -2.72 -0.85
C GLU A 83 11.38 -1.42 -0.97
N MET A 84 11.75 -0.56 -1.93
CA MET A 84 11.01 0.68 -2.21
C MET A 84 9.59 0.40 -2.71
N GLU A 85 9.42 -0.58 -3.60
CA GLU A 85 8.11 -0.97 -4.14
C GLU A 85 7.17 -1.47 -3.04
N VAL A 86 7.65 -2.37 -2.17
CA VAL A 86 6.89 -2.87 -1.02
C VAL A 86 6.48 -1.72 -0.11
N SER A 87 7.43 -0.84 0.22
CA SER A 87 7.19 0.32 1.09
C SER A 87 6.13 1.26 0.51
N LEU A 88 6.21 1.57 -0.78
CA LEU A 88 5.26 2.44 -1.46
C LEU A 88 3.86 1.80 -1.55
N LYS A 89 3.78 0.52 -1.92
CA LYS A 89 2.51 -0.22 -1.98
C LYS A 89 1.82 -0.27 -0.62
N TYR A 90 2.59 -0.44 0.45
CA TYR A 90 2.09 -0.40 1.81
C TYR A 90 1.49 0.98 2.16
N LEU A 91 2.23 2.06 1.90
CA LEU A 91 1.77 3.43 2.16
C LEU A 91 0.49 3.78 1.37
N ILE A 92 0.43 3.42 0.08
CA ILE A 92 -0.76 3.61 -0.76
C ILE A 92 -1.96 2.83 -0.20
N SER A 93 -1.73 1.59 0.24
CA SER A 93 -2.79 0.75 0.82
C SER A 93 -3.34 1.33 2.12
N LYS A 94 -2.48 1.91 2.95
CA LYS A 94 -2.89 2.62 4.17
C LYS A 94 -3.82 3.80 3.87
N HIS A 95 -3.49 4.62 2.88
CA HIS A 95 -4.37 5.70 2.42
C HIS A 95 -5.76 5.21 2.00
N ASN A 96 -5.86 4.06 1.32
CA ASN A 96 -7.15 3.50 0.91
C ASN A 96 -8.03 3.04 2.11
N ILE A 97 -7.42 2.70 3.24
CA ILE A 97 -8.13 2.34 4.48
C ILE A 97 -8.62 3.61 5.18
N ASP A 98 -7.74 4.60 5.31
CA ASP A 98 -8.05 5.87 5.97
C ASP A 98 -9.16 6.65 5.22
N ASP A 99 -9.14 6.66 3.87
CA ASP A 99 -10.22 7.25 3.05
C ASP A 99 -11.58 6.56 3.26
N LYS A 100 -11.58 5.23 3.41
CA LYS A 100 -12.80 4.45 3.69
C LYS A 100 -13.32 4.69 5.11
N SER A 101 -12.42 4.81 6.09
CA SER A 101 -12.78 5.16 7.48
C SER A 101 -13.34 6.58 7.58
N THR A 102 -12.77 7.53 6.83
CA THR A 102 -13.22 8.93 6.82
C THR A 102 -14.59 9.08 6.15
N LYS A 103 -14.89 8.29 5.11
CA LYS A 103 -16.24 8.24 4.49
C LYS A 103 -17.33 7.64 5.40
N LEU A 104 -16.95 6.93 6.46
CA LEU A 104 -17.89 6.39 7.46
C LEU A 104 -18.12 7.35 8.63
N ASN A 105 -17.37 8.46 8.69
CA ASN A 105 -17.59 9.52 9.67
C ASN A 105 -18.53 10.61 9.12
N ILE A 106 -19.82 10.40 9.39
CA ILE A 106 -20.71 11.40 9.98
C ILE A 106 -20.97 12.68 9.15
N LYS A 107 -22.17 12.72 8.57
CA LYS A 107 -22.92 13.97 8.38
C LYS A 107 -23.56 14.35 9.73
N GLU A 108 -22.77 14.81 10.71
CA GLU A 108 -23.27 15.52 11.90
C GLU A 108 -23.25 17.00 11.55
N ASN A 109 -24.34 17.44 10.95
CA ASN A 109 -24.71 18.83 10.87
C ASN A 109 -24.99 19.35 12.28
N LYS A 110 -23.94 19.80 12.99
CA LYS A 110 -24.04 20.63 14.19
C LYS A 110 -24.28 22.08 13.76
N THR A 111 -25.55 22.48 13.69
CA THR A 111 -26.05 23.77 14.20
C THR A 111 -27.58 23.72 14.18
N GLY A 112 -28.19 23.52 15.34
CA GLY A 112 -29.65 23.55 15.51
C GLY A 112 -30.10 22.70 16.68
N LYS A 113 -29.98 23.25 17.90
CA LYS A 113 -30.64 22.79 19.14
C LYS A 113 -30.61 21.27 19.35
N LEU A 114 -29.55 20.78 20.00
CA LEU A 114 -29.36 19.38 20.38
C LEU A 114 -30.47 18.97 21.38
N LEU A 115 -31.61 18.55 20.86
CA LEU A 115 -32.57 17.76 21.61
C LEU A 115 -31.80 16.51 22.03
N SER A 116 -31.57 16.36 23.33
CA SER A 116 -31.06 15.13 23.91
C SER A 116 -32.11 14.05 23.69
N VAL A 117 -32.12 13.46 22.50
CA VAL A 117 -32.89 12.26 22.22
C VAL A 117 -32.09 11.12 22.85
N LYS A 118 -32.50 10.71 24.06
CA LYS A 118 -32.01 9.46 24.62
C LYS A 118 -32.64 8.34 23.81
N LEU A 119 -31.81 7.46 23.26
CA LEU A 119 -32.29 6.23 22.65
C LEU A 119 -32.99 5.39 23.74
N PRO A 120 -34.08 4.68 23.40
CA PRO A 120 -34.67 3.71 24.31
C PRO A 120 -33.63 2.63 24.64
N ASP A 121 -33.62 2.19 25.88
CA ASP A 121 -32.77 1.08 26.31
C ASP A 121 -33.39 -0.23 25.83
N ILE A 122 -32.75 -0.86 24.85
CA ILE A 122 -33.24 -2.09 24.21
C ILE A 122 -32.43 -3.27 24.76
N PRO A 123 -33.05 -4.16 25.56
CA PRO A 123 -32.35 -5.30 26.10
C PRO A 123 -31.99 -6.29 24.98
N LEU A 124 -30.71 -6.66 24.89
CA LEU A 124 -30.26 -7.65 23.92
C LEU A 124 -30.61 -9.07 24.39
N PRO A 125 -31.15 -9.94 23.51
CA PRO A 125 -31.41 -11.33 23.83
C PRO A 125 -30.15 -12.02 24.36
N GLN A 126 -30.26 -12.68 25.51
CA GLN A 126 -29.17 -13.44 26.11
C GLN A 126 -29.28 -14.92 25.74
N PHE A 127 -28.16 -15.57 25.47
CA PHE A 127 -28.12 -16.99 25.12
C PHE A 127 -27.12 -17.74 25.98
N SER A 128 -27.61 -18.65 26.83
CA SER A 128 -26.73 -19.45 27.70
C SER A 128 -26.10 -20.66 27.01
N ARG A 129 -26.27 -20.78 25.68
CA ARG A 129 -25.77 -21.87 24.82
C ARG A 129 -26.42 -23.24 25.07
N LYS A 130 -27.53 -23.29 25.81
CA LYS A 130 -28.37 -24.48 25.91
C LYS A 130 -29.27 -24.58 24.69
N TYR A 131 -29.33 -25.76 24.08
CA TYR A 131 -30.09 -25.98 22.85
C TYR A 131 -31.59 -25.77 23.07
N GLU A 132 -32.09 -26.12 24.25
CA GLU A 132 -33.49 -25.95 24.67
C GLU A 132 -33.90 -24.46 24.69
N GLU A 133 -32.94 -23.55 24.88
CA GLU A 133 -33.16 -22.10 24.91
C GLU A 133 -33.08 -21.45 23.51
N PHE A 134 -32.64 -22.19 22.49
CA PHE A 134 -32.41 -21.63 21.15
C PHE A 134 -33.69 -21.10 20.50
N GLY A 135 -34.81 -21.79 20.66
CA GLY A 135 -36.10 -21.34 20.12
C GLY A 135 -36.57 -20.02 20.75
N ASN A 136 -36.38 -19.87 22.06
CA ASN A 136 -36.72 -18.64 22.79
C ASN A 136 -35.79 -17.48 22.40
N PHE A 137 -34.48 -17.73 22.34
CA PHE A 137 -33.48 -16.75 21.89
C PHE A 137 -33.79 -16.25 20.46
N LYS A 138 -34.05 -17.18 19.53
CA LYS A 138 -34.37 -16.85 18.13
C LYS A 138 -35.64 -15.99 18.03
N SER A 139 -36.67 -16.30 18.82
CA SER A 139 -37.92 -15.53 18.84
C SER A 139 -37.71 -14.10 19.36
N GLN A 140 -36.96 -13.94 20.45
CA GLN A 140 -36.62 -12.61 20.99
C GLN A 140 -35.81 -11.77 19.99
N PHE A 141 -34.88 -12.41 19.26
CA PHE A 141 -34.11 -11.74 18.23
C PHE A 141 -34.98 -11.29 17.04
N ILE A 142 -35.92 -12.14 16.60
CA ILE A 142 -36.84 -11.83 15.49
C ILE A 142 -37.77 -10.67 15.87
N SER A 143 -38.38 -10.69 17.06
CA SER A 143 -39.22 -9.58 17.52
C SER A 143 -38.45 -8.26 17.59
N LEU A 144 -37.16 -8.29 17.93
CA LEU A 144 -36.32 -7.10 17.97
C LEU A 144 -36.09 -6.45 16.59
N ILE A 145 -36.09 -7.24 15.52
CA ILE A 145 -35.84 -6.75 14.16
C ILE A 145 -37.13 -6.46 13.39
N GLU A 146 -38.24 -7.15 13.71
CA GLU A 146 -39.54 -6.96 13.05
C GLU A 146 -40.28 -5.70 13.56
N ASP A 147 -40.08 -5.29 14.82
CA ASP A 147 -40.68 -4.06 15.38
C ASP A 147 -40.10 -2.74 14.78
N ASN A 148 -39.21 -2.83 13.78
CA ASN A 148 -38.65 -1.66 13.08
C ASN A 148 -39.48 -1.18 11.87
N ASP A 149 -40.54 -1.88 11.47
CA ASP A 149 -41.36 -1.53 10.29
C ASP A 149 -42.18 -0.22 10.45
N GLY A 150 -42.10 0.43 11.62
CA GLY A 150 -42.79 1.68 11.94
C GLY A 150 -41.92 2.94 12.05
N LEU A 151 -40.65 2.90 11.62
CA LEU A 151 -39.70 4.03 11.67
C LEU A 151 -39.46 4.71 10.32
#